data_AF-A0A529T0R8-F1
#
_entry.id   AF-A0A529T0R8-F1
#
_cell.length_a   1.000
_cell.length_b   1.000
_cell.length_c   1.000
_cell.angle_alpha   90.00
_cell.angle_beta   90.00
_cell.angle_gamma   90.00
#
_symmetry.space_group_name_H-M   'P 1'
#
loop_
_entity.id
_entity.type
_entity.pdbx_description
1 polymer ?
#
loop_
_entity_poly.entity_id
_entity_poly.type
_entity_poly.pdbx_seq_one_letter_code
_entity_poly.pdbx_strand_id
1 'polypeptide(L)'
;GPYAGVDDQALMGLAGLEPADADPSKVAEAIVDLVAMPHGHRPFRVHIDPSDDGAAIVNGVADRVRAQLLERIGLADLLHPKP
;
A
#
# COMPACT_ATOMS: atom_id res chain seq x y z
N GLY A 1 5.61 0.47 33.81
CA GLY A 1 6.84 -0.23 33.39
C GLY A 1 7.64 0.66 32.44
N PRO A 2 8.74 0.17 31.85
CA PRO A 2 9.61 0.99 30.98
C PRO A 2 8.92 1.55 29.72
N TYR A 3 7.73 1.06 29.38
CA TYR A 3 6.91 1.53 28.25
C TYR A 3 5.61 2.24 28.68
N ALA A 4 5.48 2.63 29.95
CA ALA A 4 4.28 3.35 30.41
C ALA A 4 4.11 4.65 29.59
N GLY A 5 2.96 4.82 28.93
CA GLY A 5 2.60 6.00 28.14
C GLY A 5 3.13 6.03 26.71
N VAL A 6 3.85 5.00 26.27
CA VAL A 6 4.36 4.91 24.89
C VAL A 6 3.21 4.69 23.89
N ASP A 7 2.21 3.93 24.29
CA ASP A 7 0.97 3.71 23.55
C ASP A 7 0.21 5.02 23.32
N ASP A 8 -0.03 5.79 24.38
CA ASP A 8 -0.69 7.10 24.27
C ASP A 8 0.09 8.06 23.37
N GLN A 9 1.42 8.14 23.56
CA GLN A 9 2.29 8.96 22.72
C GLN A 9 2.22 8.54 21.24
N ALA A 10 2.27 7.24 20.96
CA ALA A 10 2.21 6.71 19.60
C ALA A 10 0.86 6.99 18.94
N LEU A 11 -0.25 6.73 19.64
CA LEU A 11 -1.60 6.94 19.10
C LEU A 11 -1.88 8.42 18.84
N MET A 12 -1.48 9.32 19.75
CA MET A 12 -1.60 10.76 19.53
C MET A 12 -0.74 11.24 18.36
N GLY A 13 0.48 10.73 18.23
CA GLY A 13 1.36 11.05 17.10
C GLY A 13 0.77 10.61 15.76
N LEU A 14 0.28 9.36 15.69
CA LEU A 14 -0.36 8.81 14.48
C LEU A 14 -1.62 9.59 14.10
N ALA A 15 -2.49 9.90 15.08
CA ALA A 15 -3.70 10.69 14.82
C ALA A 15 -3.39 12.10 14.30
N GLY A 16 -2.23 12.66 14.64
CA GLY A 16 -1.79 13.97 14.17
C GLY A 16 -1.21 14.01 12.75
N LEU A 17 -0.96 12.84 12.13
CA LEU A 17 -0.46 12.78 10.75
C LEU A 17 -1.57 12.95 9.70
N GLU A 18 -2.81 12.61 10.06
CA GLU A 18 -3.94 12.68 9.14
C GLU A 18 -4.33 14.13 8.86
N PRO A 19 -4.31 14.56 7.58
CA PRO A 19 -4.71 15.91 7.24
C PRO A 19 -6.23 16.08 7.36
N ALA A 20 -6.68 17.27 7.75
CA ALA A 20 -8.10 17.55 8.01
C ALA A 20 -8.99 17.47 6.75
N ASP A 21 -8.39 17.57 5.56
CA ASP A 21 -9.03 17.46 4.26
C ASP A 21 -8.88 16.07 3.62
N ALA A 22 -8.43 15.06 4.38
CA ALA A 22 -8.45 13.67 3.95
C ALA A 22 -9.88 13.25 3.54
N ASP A 23 -10.03 12.80 2.29
CA ASP A 23 -11.31 12.43 1.71
C ASP A 23 -11.37 10.91 1.43
N PRO A 24 -12.19 10.15 2.16
CA PRO A 24 -12.33 8.70 1.93
C PRO A 24 -12.92 8.37 0.55
N SER A 25 -13.59 9.32 -0.11
CA SER A 25 -14.16 9.13 -1.44
C SER A 25 -13.07 8.84 -2.49
N LYS A 26 -11.83 9.27 -2.26
CA LYS A 26 -10.67 8.95 -3.11
C LYS A 26 -10.37 7.47 -3.22
N VAL A 27 -10.67 6.69 -2.18
CA VAL A 27 -10.56 5.23 -2.23
C VAL A 27 -11.61 4.65 -3.18
N ALA A 28 -12.85 5.15 -3.12
CA ALA A 28 -13.93 4.69 -3.99
C ALA A 28 -13.65 5.04 -5.46
N GLU A 29 -13.18 6.25 -5.74
CA GLU A 29 -12.75 6.69 -7.07
C GLU A 29 -11.67 5.75 -7.64
N ALA A 30 -10.61 5.48 -6.86
CA ALA A 30 -9.54 4.58 -7.27
C ALA A 30 -10.03 3.15 -7.54
N ILE A 31 -10.98 2.63 -6.76
CA ILE A 31 -11.55 1.29 -6.99
C ILE A 31 -12.33 1.27 -8.30
N VAL A 32 -13.14 2.31 -8.59
CA VAL A 32 -13.89 2.40 -9.85
C VAL A 32 -12.93 2.37 -11.03
N ASP A 33 -11.86 3.17 -10.99
CA ASP A 33 -10.83 3.21 -12.03
C ASP A 33 -10.15 1.85 -12.21
N LEU A 34 -9.76 1.19 -11.11
CA LEU A 34 -9.15 -0.14 -11.13
C LEU A 34 -10.05 -1.20 -11.76
N VAL A 35 -11.35 -1.20 -11.42
CA VAL A 35 -12.31 -2.15 -11.98
C VAL A 35 -12.47 -1.95 -13.48
N ALA A 36 -12.48 -0.69 -13.93
CA ALA A 36 -12.60 -0.32 -15.34
C ALA A 36 -11.36 -0.65 -16.18
N MET A 37 -10.19 -0.88 -15.57
CA MET A 37 -8.97 -1.25 -16.30
C MET A 37 -9.10 -2.61 -16.99
N PRO A 38 -8.53 -2.77 -18.21
CA PRO A 38 -8.46 -4.04 -18.89
C PRO A 38 -7.75 -5.12 -18.07
N HIS A 39 -8.08 -6.38 -18.35
CA HIS A 39 -7.36 -7.53 -17.79
C HIS A 39 -5.85 -7.41 -18.02
N GLY A 40 -5.05 -7.78 -17.02
CA GLY A 40 -3.59 -7.68 -17.06
C GLY A 40 -2.99 -6.27 -16.95
N HIS A 41 -3.80 -5.21 -16.89
CA HIS A 41 -3.32 -3.82 -16.85
C HIS A 41 -3.49 -3.15 -15.49
N ARG A 42 -4.15 -3.81 -14.53
CA ARG A 42 -4.29 -3.29 -13.17
C ARG A 42 -2.91 -3.24 -12.49
N PRO A 43 -2.55 -2.12 -11.85
CA PRO A 43 -1.35 -2.08 -11.02
C PRO A 43 -1.50 -3.05 -9.85
N PHE A 44 -0.38 -3.58 -9.37
CA PHE A 44 -0.38 -4.50 -8.23
C PHE A 44 -0.81 -3.81 -6.93
N ARG A 45 -0.53 -2.50 -6.80
CA ARG A 45 -1.00 -1.65 -5.69
C ARG A 45 -1.34 -0.25 -6.18
N VAL A 46 -2.31 0.35 -5.51
CA VAL A 46 -2.61 1.79 -5.55
C VAL A 46 -2.53 2.30 -4.12
N HIS A 47 -1.89 3.45 -3.92
CA HIS A 47 -1.75 4.08 -2.62
C HIS A 47 -2.63 5.32 -2.57
N ILE A 48 -3.60 5.31 -1.67
CA ILE A 48 -4.35 6.50 -1.24
C ILE A 48 -3.96 6.70 0.22
N ASP A 49 -2.94 7.52 0.43
CA ASP A 49 -2.33 7.76 1.74
C ASP A 49 -2.16 9.28 1.95
N PRO A 50 -3.18 9.96 2.49
CA PRO A 50 -3.11 11.39 2.78
C PRO A 50 -2.06 11.73 3.83
N SER A 51 -1.78 10.80 4.75
CA SER A 51 -0.83 10.98 5.85
C SER A 51 0.63 10.89 5.41
N ASP A 52 0.90 10.30 4.24
CA ASP A 52 2.23 9.97 3.72
C ASP A 52 3.10 9.27 4.78
N ASP A 53 2.55 8.21 5.38
CA ASP A 53 3.18 7.48 6.49
C ASP A 53 4.37 6.61 6.05
N GLY A 54 4.65 6.58 4.74
CA GLY A 54 5.73 5.82 4.12
C GLY A 54 5.32 4.42 3.65
N ALA A 55 4.05 4.02 3.76
CA ALA A 55 3.54 2.73 3.30
C ALA A 55 3.84 2.49 1.81
N ALA A 56 3.78 3.53 0.96
CA ALA A 56 4.12 3.41 -0.45
C ALA A 56 5.55 2.92 -0.67
N ILE A 57 6.50 3.44 0.12
CA ILE A 57 7.93 3.07 0.03
C ILE A 57 8.13 1.65 0.53
N VAL A 58 7.61 1.34 1.73
CA VAL A 58 7.75 0.02 2.35
C VAL A 58 7.17 -1.07 1.45
N ASN A 59 5.98 -0.84 0.91
CA ASN A 59 5.33 -1.78 -0.01
C ASN A 59 6.13 -1.94 -1.31
N GLY A 60 6.61 -0.84 -1.91
CA GLY A 60 7.44 -0.90 -3.12
C GLY A 60 8.70 -1.75 -2.96
N VAL A 61 9.42 -1.59 -1.85
CA VAL A 61 10.59 -2.42 -1.53
C VAL A 61 10.19 -3.88 -1.36
N ALA A 62 9.14 -4.14 -0.59
CA ALA A 62 8.70 -5.50 -0.29
C ALA A 62 8.20 -6.23 -1.54
N ASP A 63 7.46 -5.56 -2.42
CA ASP A 63 6.99 -6.11 -3.68
C ASP A 63 8.17 -6.42 -4.62
N ARG A 64 9.16 -5.53 -4.70
CA ARG A 64 10.38 -5.77 -5.49
C ARG A 64 11.14 -7.02 -5.01
N VAL A 65 11.35 -7.16 -3.71
CA VAL A 65 12.09 -8.29 -3.14
C VAL A 65 11.34 -9.61 -3.38
N ARG A 66 10.01 -9.62 -3.24
CA ARG A 66 9.19 -10.82 -3.52
C ARG A 66 9.21 -11.19 -4.99
N ALA A 67 9.10 -10.22 -5.89
CA ALA A 67 9.20 -10.47 -7.33
C ALA A 67 10.57 -11.05 -7.71
N GLN A 68 11.67 -10.49 -7.18
CA GLN A 68 13.01 -11.02 -7.40
C GLN A 68 13.18 -12.45 -6.89
N LEU A 69 12.56 -12.80 -5.76
CA LEU A 69 12.60 -14.18 -5.27
C LEU A 69 11.91 -15.12 -6.26
N LEU A 70 10.69 -14.79 -6.70
CA LEU A 70 9.94 -15.60 -7.66
C LEU A 70 10.69 -15.77 -9.00
N GLU A 71 11.32 -14.70 -9.48
CA GLU A 71 12.22 -14.75 -10.65
C GLU A 71 13.38 -15.74 -10.43
N ARG A 72 14.07 -15.65 -9.28
CA ARG A 72 15.25 -16.47 -8.97
C ARG A 72 14.95 -17.96 -8.82
N ILE A 73 13.75 -18.31 -8.38
CA ILE A 73 13.34 -19.71 -8.18
C ILE A 73 12.57 -20.29 -9.39
N GLY A 74 12.51 -19.56 -10.51
CA GLY A 74 11.89 -20.05 -11.75
C GLY A 74 10.36 -19.98 -11.78
N LEU A 75 9.76 -19.10 -10.98
CA LEU A 75 8.30 -18.91 -10.85
C LEU A 75 7.84 -17.51 -11.31
N ALA A 76 8.56 -16.90 -12.25
CA ALA A 76 8.26 -15.57 -12.76
C ALA A 76 6.88 -15.49 -13.46
N ASP A 77 6.38 -16.60 -13.98
CA ASP A 77 5.05 -16.66 -14.62
C ASP A 77 3.91 -16.36 -13.64
N LEU A 78 4.12 -16.59 -12.34
CA LEU A 78 3.14 -16.28 -11.29
C LEU A 78 3.01 -14.78 -11.01
N LEU A 79 3.91 -13.94 -11.53
CA LEU A 79 3.85 -12.48 -11.36
C LEU A 79 2.81 -11.83 -12.27
N HIS A 80 2.25 -12.56 -13.23
CA HIS A 80 1.31 -12.04 -14.20
C HIS A 80 0.04 -12.89 -14.28
N PRO A 81 -1.15 -12.26 -14.39
CA PRO A 81 -2.37 -13.01 -14.64
C PRO A 81 -2.30 -13.71 -15.99
N LYS A 82 -2.82 -14.93 -16.05
CA LYS A 82 -2.95 -15.67 -17.31
C LYS A 82 -4.04 -15.05 -18.19
N PRO A 83 -3.93 -15.15 -19.52
CA PRO A 83 -4.97 -14.69 -20.44
C PRO A 83 -6.34 -15.33 -20.16
#